data_AF-C6DY92-F1
#
_entry.id   AF-C6DY92-F1
#
_cell.length_a   1.000
_cell.length_b   1.000
_cell.length_c   1.000
_cell.angle_alpha   90.00
_cell.angle_beta   90.00
_cell.angle_gamma   90.00
#
_symmetry.space_group_name_H-M   'P 1'
#
loop_
_entity.id
_entity.type
_entity.pdbx_description
1 polymer ?
#
loop_
_entity_poly.entity_id
_entity_poly.type
_entity_poly.pdbx_seq_one_letter_code
_entity_poly.pdbx_strand_id
1 'polypeptide(L)'
;MLRTTTRKMFASLYLFSFLVVAAAIIFTVNYQQRAQALVEAQEKARLILDHNLAIHSYFSNQLKPRLFNLTDKNLPEEYFDPVWMSSTYAVREIDLYNKAFSKSDFYYKECAINARSPRNEADPVERAFLEEISKDPSVSVKSSIREIDGKPFFVVMRRGESMEKSCLRCHSTPAAAPADMVASYGPERSFSREDGELVSAISIRIPLQEAYANANKLSLKLSLLLLAILGVSSAAEFLAMHRMLLNPLTDLRDRTDAILRDESKLGQDIPELSRAEELKELTVTFNNLSRHLRREKDGLVEQVKERTAELESANKALEEDVRVREQIQLELAAKVAQLQEALAKVRTLEGILPICSYCKKIRTDEESWQQLEHYISEHSDALFSHGVCPSCFHEVQQGFKKGKQRDTNE
;
A
#
# COMPACT_ATOMS: atom_id res chain seq x y z
N MET A 1 -1.07 12.00 -5.05
CA MET A 1 -1.81 11.09 -5.95
C MET A 1 -1.00 9.87 -6.38
N LEU A 2 0.26 9.95 -6.83
CA LEU A 2 1.01 8.77 -7.32
C LEU A 2 1.32 7.67 -6.26
N ARG A 3 1.48 8.01 -4.98
CA ARG A 3 1.81 7.04 -3.90
C ARG A 3 0.65 6.10 -3.50
N THR A 4 -0.60 6.54 -3.64
CA THR A 4 -1.76 5.67 -3.38
C THR A 4 -2.01 4.72 -4.54
N THR A 5 -1.58 5.07 -5.75
CA THR A 5 -1.76 4.28 -6.97
C THR A 5 -0.84 3.05 -6.99
N THR A 6 0.44 3.21 -6.67
CA THR A 6 1.40 2.08 -6.64
C THR A 6 1.04 1.03 -5.58
N ARG A 7 0.60 1.46 -4.39
CA ARG A 7 0.13 0.55 -3.33
C ARG A 7 -1.10 -0.26 -3.74
N LYS A 8 -2.09 0.41 -4.35
CA LYS A 8 -3.29 -0.26 -4.88
C LYS A 8 -2.92 -1.22 -6.01
N MET A 9 -1.92 -0.88 -6.81
CA MET A 9 -1.45 -1.72 -7.90
C MET A 9 -0.81 -3.03 -7.41
N PHE A 10 0.08 -2.99 -6.40
CA PHE A 10 0.67 -4.21 -5.84
C PHE A 10 -0.35 -5.12 -5.14
N ALA A 11 -1.24 -4.54 -4.32
CA ALA A 11 -2.30 -5.32 -3.67
C ALA A 11 -3.30 -5.91 -4.69
N SER A 12 -3.63 -5.15 -5.74
CA SER A 12 -4.46 -5.63 -6.84
C SER A 12 -3.77 -6.74 -7.64
N LEU A 13 -2.45 -6.63 -7.86
CA LEU A 13 -1.67 -7.64 -8.57
C LEU A 13 -1.56 -8.94 -7.76
N TYR A 14 -1.34 -8.84 -6.45
CA TYR A 14 -1.35 -9.98 -5.52
C TYR A 14 -2.70 -10.68 -5.51
N LEU A 15 -3.79 -9.92 -5.32
CA LEU A 15 -5.14 -10.48 -5.32
C LEU A 15 -5.46 -11.15 -6.64
N PHE A 16 -5.12 -10.49 -7.76
CA PHE A 16 -5.35 -11.03 -9.10
C PHE A 16 -4.55 -12.32 -9.34
N SER A 17 -3.25 -12.32 -9.03
CA SER A 17 -2.41 -13.51 -9.21
C SER A 17 -2.87 -14.67 -8.34
N PHE A 18 -3.25 -14.41 -7.09
CA PHE A 18 -3.82 -15.42 -6.20
C PHE A 18 -5.11 -16.01 -6.77
N LEU A 19 -6.04 -15.17 -7.23
CA LEU A 19 -7.31 -15.65 -7.79
C LEU A 19 -7.11 -16.47 -9.07
N VAL A 20 -6.16 -16.08 -9.92
CA VAL A 20 -5.81 -16.84 -11.14
C VAL A 20 -5.24 -18.21 -10.78
N VAL A 21 -4.29 -18.28 -9.85
CA VAL A 21 -3.70 -19.54 -9.39
C VAL A 21 -4.75 -20.42 -8.70
N ALA A 22 -5.57 -19.84 -7.82
CA ALA A 22 -6.65 -20.55 -7.15
C ALA A 22 -7.65 -21.15 -8.14
N ALA A 23 -8.08 -20.37 -9.13
CA ALA A 23 -8.98 -20.84 -10.19
C ALA A 23 -8.36 -21.97 -11.00
N ALA A 24 -7.08 -21.86 -11.38
CA ALA A 24 -6.35 -22.89 -12.10
C ALA A 24 -6.24 -24.21 -11.29
N ILE A 25 -5.94 -24.12 -9.99
CA ILE A 25 -5.89 -25.29 -9.09
C ILE A 25 -7.27 -25.93 -8.98
N ILE A 26 -8.32 -25.15 -8.69
CA ILE A 26 -9.69 -25.67 -8.54
C ILE A 26 -10.16 -26.35 -9.83
N PHE A 27 -9.92 -25.72 -10.98
CA PHE A 27 -10.24 -26.28 -12.29
C PHE A 27 -9.49 -27.59 -12.54
N THR A 28 -8.17 -27.60 -12.32
CA THR A 28 -7.33 -28.79 -12.55
C THR A 28 -7.75 -29.95 -11.67
N VAL A 29 -7.99 -29.70 -10.38
CA VAL A 29 -8.46 -30.73 -9.44
C VAL A 29 -9.84 -31.24 -9.84
N ASN A 30 -10.80 -30.36 -10.18
CA ASN A 30 -12.12 -30.79 -10.60
C ASN A 30 -12.05 -31.65 -11.88
N TYR A 31 -11.27 -31.20 -12.85
CA TYR A 31 -11.03 -31.92 -14.11
C TYR A 31 -10.42 -33.30 -13.87
N GLN A 32 -9.35 -33.38 -13.09
CA GLN A 32 -8.68 -34.64 -12.75
C GLN A 32 -9.62 -35.60 -11.99
N GLN A 33 -10.40 -35.10 -11.05
CA GLN A 33 -11.35 -35.93 -10.29
C GLN A 33 -12.46 -36.49 -11.19
N ARG A 34 -13.01 -35.68 -12.11
CA ARG A 34 -14.00 -36.16 -13.08
C ARG A 34 -13.39 -37.16 -14.07
N ALA A 35 -12.16 -36.95 -14.51
CA ALA A 35 -11.43 -37.89 -15.36
C ALA A 35 -11.17 -39.22 -14.63
N GLN A 36 -10.74 -39.16 -13.36
CA GLN A 36 -10.53 -40.35 -12.53
C GLN A 36 -11.84 -41.12 -12.33
N ALA A 37 -12.96 -40.43 -12.08
CA ALA A 37 -14.26 -41.06 -11.95
C ALA A 37 -14.69 -41.81 -13.23
N LEU A 38 -14.29 -41.33 -14.41
CA LEU A 38 -14.53 -42.04 -15.67
C LEU A 38 -13.68 -43.28 -15.81
N VAL A 39 -12.39 -43.22 -15.44
CA VAL A 39 -11.50 -44.40 -15.43
C VAL A 39 -12.04 -45.46 -14.48
N GLU A 40 -12.47 -45.07 -13.28
CA GLU A 40 -13.07 -45.98 -12.30
C GLU A 40 -14.38 -46.58 -12.82
N ALA A 41 -15.26 -45.77 -13.42
CA ALA A 41 -16.49 -46.25 -14.03
C ALA A 41 -16.21 -47.23 -15.18
N GLN A 42 -15.16 -46.99 -15.98
CA GLN A 42 -14.74 -47.89 -17.05
C GLN A 42 -14.25 -49.23 -16.53
N GLU A 43 -13.37 -49.24 -15.54
CA GLU A 43 -12.89 -50.49 -14.93
C GLU A 43 -14.03 -51.25 -14.25
N LYS A 44 -14.92 -50.56 -13.53
CA LYS A 44 -16.11 -51.17 -12.92
C LYS A 44 -17.03 -51.77 -13.97
N ALA A 45 -17.30 -51.06 -15.06
CA ALA A 45 -18.11 -51.56 -16.16
C ALA A 45 -17.48 -52.81 -16.79
N ARG A 46 -16.17 -52.77 -17.05
CA ARG A 46 -15.42 -53.89 -17.61
C ARG A 46 -15.51 -55.13 -16.71
N LEU A 47 -15.23 -54.99 -15.41
CA LEU A 47 -15.28 -56.11 -14.46
C LEU A 47 -16.65 -56.76 -14.40
N ILE A 48 -17.73 -55.97 -14.34
CA ILE A 48 -19.10 -56.49 -14.32
C ILE A 48 -19.44 -57.18 -15.65
N LEU A 49 -19.07 -56.58 -16.77
CA LEU A 49 -19.28 -57.15 -18.10
C LEU A 49 -18.55 -58.48 -18.27
N ASP A 50 -17.25 -58.52 -17.97
CA ASP A 50 -16.42 -59.72 -18.07
C ASP A 50 -16.95 -60.84 -17.16
N HIS A 51 -17.38 -60.50 -15.94
CA HIS A 51 -17.95 -61.46 -15.00
C HIS A 51 -19.28 -62.05 -15.49
N ASN A 52 -20.22 -61.20 -15.90
CA ASN A 52 -21.52 -61.67 -16.38
C ASN A 52 -21.41 -62.44 -17.69
N LEU A 53 -20.49 -62.04 -18.58
CA LEU A 53 -20.19 -62.81 -19.79
C LEU A 53 -19.60 -64.17 -19.44
N ALA A 54 -18.68 -64.26 -18.47
CA ALA A 54 -18.13 -65.54 -18.03
C ALA A 54 -19.22 -66.47 -17.45
N ILE A 55 -20.20 -65.93 -16.71
CA ILE A 55 -21.37 -66.70 -16.25
C ILE A 55 -22.19 -67.17 -17.45
N HIS A 56 -22.52 -66.28 -18.38
CA HIS A 56 -23.27 -66.63 -19.59
C HIS A 56 -22.59 -67.75 -20.38
N SER A 57 -21.28 -67.61 -20.62
CA SER A 57 -20.46 -68.60 -21.32
C SER A 57 -20.36 -69.93 -20.55
N TYR A 58 -20.33 -69.92 -19.21
CA TYR A 58 -20.40 -71.15 -18.40
C TYR A 58 -21.74 -71.88 -18.60
N PHE A 59 -22.86 -71.16 -18.61
CA PHE A 59 -24.16 -71.75 -18.88
C PHE A 59 -24.20 -72.37 -20.29
N SER A 60 -23.72 -71.64 -21.29
CA SER A 60 -23.69 -72.08 -22.70
C SER A 60 -22.78 -73.27 -22.95
N ASN A 61 -21.56 -73.25 -22.40
CA ASN A 61 -20.52 -74.22 -22.76
C ASN A 61 -20.37 -75.38 -21.78
N GLN A 62 -20.84 -75.25 -20.54
CA GLN A 62 -20.64 -76.28 -19.50
C GLN A 62 -21.98 -76.82 -18.97
N LEU A 63 -22.84 -75.94 -18.45
CA LEU A 63 -24.04 -76.39 -17.73
C LEU A 63 -25.08 -77.01 -18.67
N LYS A 64 -25.55 -76.26 -19.68
CA LYS A 64 -26.61 -76.70 -20.58
C LYS A 64 -26.25 -77.98 -21.33
N PRO A 65 -25.07 -78.12 -21.97
CA PRO A 65 -24.74 -79.36 -22.69
C PRO A 65 -24.73 -80.61 -21.80
N ARG A 66 -24.24 -80.48 -20.55
CA ARG A 66 -24.23 -81.60 -19.59
C ARG A 66 -25.65 -81.96 -19.14
N LEU A 67 -26.48 -80.97 -18.82
CA LEU A 67 -27.86 -81.21 -18.39
C LEU A 67 -28.70 -81.80 -19.52
N PHE A 68 -28.59 -81.28 -20.75
CA PHE A 68 -29.29 -81.85 -21.90
C PHE A 68 -28.91 -83.31 -22.13
N ASN A 69 -27.61 -83.66 -22.12
CA ASN A 69 -27.19 -85.05 -22.28
C ASN A 69 -27.75 -85.99 -21.20
N LEU A 70 -27.92 -85.51 -19.96
CA LEU A 70 -28.51 -86.28 -18.86
C LEU A 70 -30.03 -86.38 -18.93
N THR A 71 -30.70 -85.35 -19.46
CA THR A 71 -32.14 -85.17 -19.34
C THR A 71 -32.91 -85.46 -20.61
N ASP A 72 -32.29 -85.40 -21.79
CA ASP A 72 -32.95 -85.61 -23.10
C ASP A 72 -33.62 -86.99 -23.23
N LYS A 73 -33.25 -87.96 -22.39
CA LYS A 73 -33.89 -89.29 -22.35
C LYS A 73 -35.10 -89.38 -21.41
N ASN A 74 -35.20 -88.48 -20.44
CA ASN A 74 -36.11 -88.59 -19.30
C ASN A 74 -37.05 -87.38 -19.14
N LEU A 75 -36.74 -86.25 -19.77
CA LEU A 75 -37.61 -85.09 -19.83
C LEU A 75 -38.43 -85.11 -21.13
N PRO A 76 -39.72 -84.73 -21.07
CA PRO A 76 -40.53 -84.52 -22.27
C PRO A 76 -39.89 -83.48 -23.21
N GLU A 77 -40.07 -83.64 -24.52
CA GLU A 77 -39.56 -82.66 -25.51
C GLU A 77 -40.20 -81.27 -25.31
N GLU A 78 -41.41 -81.24 -24.75
CA GLU A 78 -42.16 -80.02 -24.46
C GLU A 78 -41.59 -79.21 -23.29
N TYR A 79 -40.80 -79.85 -22.41
CA TYR A 79 -40.36 -79.29 -21.14
C TYR A 79 -39.46 -78.08 -21.34
N PHE A 80 -39.79 -77.00 -20.63
CA PHE A 80 -38.95 -75.81 -20.57
C PHE A 80 -38.91 -75.21 -19.16
N ASP A 81 -37.69 -74.98 -18.67
CA ASP A 81 -37.44 -74.22 -17.45
C ASP A 81 -36.39 -73.12 -17.70
N PRO A 82 -36.80 -71.82 -17.63
CA PRO A 82 -35.88 -70.72 -17.90
C PRO A 82 -34.73 -70.64 -16.90
N VAL A 83 -34.84 -71.22 -15.69
CA VAL A 83 -33.82 -71.11 -14.63
C VAL A 83 -32.47 -71.66 -15.07
N TRP A 84 -32.46 -72.74 -15.85
CA TRP A 84 -31.21 -73.36 -16.34
C TRP A 84 -31.10 -73.40 -17.87
N MET A 85 -32.23 -73.38 -18.59
CA MET A 85 -32.22 -73.42 -20.06
C MET A 85 -31.98 -72.05 -20.70
N SER A 86 -32.18 -70.94 -19.96
CA SER A 86 -31.92 -69.59 -20.44
C SER A 86 -30.76 -68.93 -19.69
N SER A 87 -29.62 -68.79 -20.37
CA SER A 87 -28.45 -68.08 -19.84
C SER A 87 -28.80 -66.63 -19.47
N THR A 88 -29.50 -65.91 -20.35
CA THR A 88 -29.96 -64.53 -20.11
C THR A 88 -30.93 -64.41 -18.93
N TYR A 89 -31.78 -65.41 -18.69
CA TYR A 89 -32.62 -65.45 -17.48
C TYR A 89 -31.74 -65.56 -16.23
N ALA A 90 -30.81 -66.52 -16.20
CA ALA A 90 -29.94 -66.74 -15.06
C ALA A 90 -29.08 -65.50 -14.73
N VAL A 91 -28.44 -64.88 -15.72
CA VAL A 91 -27.63 -63.67 -15.51
C VAL A 91 -28.49 -62.51 -15.00
N ARG A 92 -29.71 -62.34 -15.53
CA ARG A 92 -30.65 -61.31 -15.04
C ARG A 92 -31.04 -61.53 -13.59
N GLU A 93 -31.38 -62.76 -13.19
CA GLU A 93 -31.73 -63.04 -11.79
C GLU A 93 -30.52 -62.87 -10.86
N ILE A 94 -29.31 -63.25 -11.32
CA ILE A 94 -28.07 -62.98 -10.58
C ILE A 94 -27.84 -61.48 -10.40
N ASP A 95 -28.07 -60.66 -11.42
CA ASP A 95 -28.00 -59.20 -11.33
C ASP A 95 -29.02 -58.63 -10.32
N LEU A 96 -30.23 -59.18 -10.26
CA LEU A 96 -31.23 -58.80 -9.24
C LEU A 96 -30.75 -59.12 -7.81
N TYR A 97 -30.14 -60.29 -7.59
CA TYR A 97 -29.53 -60.61 -6.30
C TYR A 97 -28.35 -59.69 -5.98
N ASN A 98 -27.49 -59.41 -6.97
CA ASN A 98 -26.36 -58.50 -6.79
C ASN A 98 -26.84 -57.10 -6.37
N LYS A 99 -27.88 -56.56 -7.01
CA LYS A 99 -28.51 -55.28 -6.63
C LYS A 99 -29.03 -55.30 -5.19
N ALA A 100 -29.66 -56.40 -4.78
CA ALA A 100 -30.14 -56.55 -3.40
C ALA A 100 -28.99 -56.58 -2.37
N PHE A 101 -27.86 -57.20 -2.68
CA PHE A 101 -26.70 -57.29 -1.77
C PHE A 101 -25.86 -56.01 -1.72
N SER A 102 -25.59 -55.41 -2.88
CA SER A 102 -24.64 -54.31 -3.01
C SER A 102 -25.28 -52.93 -2.97
N LYS A 103 -26.62 -52.83 -3.02
CA LYS A 103 -27.36 -51.57 -3.25
C LYS A 103 -26.79 -50.80 -4.45
N SER A 104 -26.36 -51.52 -5.48
CA SER A 104 -25.72 -50.92 -6.63
C SER A 104 -26.76 -50.37 -7.61
N ASP A 105 -26.57 -49.11 -7.99
CA ASP A 105 -27.49 -48.39 -8.88
C ASP A 105 -27.08 -48.47 -10.36
N PHE A 106 -26.24 -49.45 -10.74
CA PHE A 106 -25.91 -49.63 -12.14
C PHE A 106 -27.03 -50.36 -12.89
N TYR A 107 -27.23 -49.96 -14.14
CA TYR A 107 -28.09 -50.68 -15.06
C TYR A 107 -27.27 -51.72 -15.79
N TYR A 108 -27.80 -52.94 -15.88
CA TYR A 108 -27.27 -54.02 -16.69
C TYR A 108 -28.40 -54.66 -17.48
N LYS A 109 -28.19 -54.88 -18.78
CA LYS A 109 -29.14 -55.60 -19.63
C LYS A 109 -28.42 -56.31 -20.77
N GLU A 110 -28.65 -57.61 -20.91
CA GLU A 110 -28.47 -58.31 -22.17
C GLU A 110 -29.64 -57.97 -23.08
N CYS A 111 -29.38 -57.21 -24.13
CA CYS A 111 -30.38 -56.68 -25.04
C CYS A 111 -30.32 -57.38 -26.40
N ALA A 112 -31.48 -57.56 -27.02
CA ALA A 112 -31.62 -58.14 -28.34
C ALA A 112 -32.74 -57.43 -29.12
N ILE A 113 -32.61 -57.41 -30.45
CA ILE A 113 -33.71 -56.99 -31.34
C ILE A 113 -34.68 -58.17 -31.43
N ASN A 114 -35.97 -57.95 -31.18
CA ASN A 114 -36.98 -59.01 -31.11
C ASN A 114 -36.62 -60.06 -30.04
N ALA A 115 -36.37 -59.57 -28.82
CA ALA A 115 -36.02 -60.39 -27.67
C ALA A 115 -37.22 -61.21 -27.20
N ARG A 116 -36.97 -62.46 -26.76
CA ARG A 116 -38.02 -63.36 -26.27
C ARG A 116 -38.74 -62.77 -25.06
N SER A 117 -37.97 -62.33 -24.07
CA SER A 117 -38.48 -61.57 -22.94
C SER A 117 -38.56 -60.09 -23.32
N PRO A 118 -39.72 -59.42 -23.17
CA PRO A 118 -39.83 -57.97 -23.37
C PRO A 118 -38.86 -57.16 -22.51
N ARG A 119 -38.45 -57.70 -21.34
CA ARG A 119 -37.45 -57.05 -20.46
C ARG A 119 -36.07 -56.95 -21.09
N ASN A 120 -35.78 -57.75 -22.12
CA ASN A 120 -34.51 -57.79 -22.83
C ASN A 120 -34.60 -57.13 -24.22
N GLU A 121 -35.74 -56.54 -24.57
CA GLU A 121 -35.86 -55.81 -25.84
C GLU A 121 -34.89 -54.62 -25.84
N ALA A 122 -34.15 -54.49 -26.94
CA ALA A 122 -33.25 -53.38 -27.17
C ALA A 122 -34.03 -52.07 -27.27
N ASP A 123 -33.60 -51.08 -26.48
CA ASP A 123 -34.05 -49.70 -26.65
C ASP A 123 -33.49 -49.09 -27.96
N PRO A 124 -33.91 -47.87 -28.37
CA PRO A 124 -33.45 -47.29 -29.63
C PRO A 124 -31.92 -47.16 -29.76
N VAL A 125 -31.19 -46.96 -28.66
CA VAL A 125 -29.73 -46.82 -28.68
C VAL A 125 -29.05 -48.17 -28.70
N GLU A 126 -29.53 -49.11 -27.90
CA GLU A 126 -29.08 -50.50 -27.91
C GLU A 126 -29.32 -51.15 -29.28
N ARG A 127 -30.46 -50.86 -29.93
CA ARG A 127 -30.79 -51.29 -31.29
C ARG A 127 -29.82 -50.74 -32.33
N ALA A 128 -29.55 -49.43 -32.28
CA ALA A 128 -28.59 -48.80 -33.19
C ALA A 128 -27.19 -49.42 -33.05
N PHE A 129 -26.77 -49.74 -31.82
CA PHE A 129 -25.51 -50.45 -31.58
C PHE A 129 -25.54 -51.86 -32.16
N LEU A 130 -26.61 -52.65 -31.95
CA LEU A 130 -26.78 -53.98 -32.53
C LEU A 130 -26.69 -53.97 -34.06
N GLU A 131 -27.34 -53.00 -34.71
CA GLU A 131 -27.29 -52.82 -36.16
C GLU A 131 -25.88 -52.42 -36.66
N GLU A 132 -25.14 -51.62 -35.89
CA GLU A 132 -23.74 -51.24 -36.17
C GLU A 132 -22.81 -52.46 -36.11
N ILE A 133 -22.83 -53.21 -35.01
CA ILE A 133 -21.95 -54.37 -34.81
C ILE A 133 -22.32 -55.57 -35.70
N SER A 134 -23.56 -55.62 -36.19
CA SER A 134 -23.97 -56.61 -37.20
C SER A 134 -23.36 -56.33 -38.56
N LYS A 135 -23.08 -55.05 -38.89
CA LYS A 135 -22.47 -54.64 -40.17
C LYS A 135 -20.95 -54.64 -40.11
N ASP A 136 -20.39 -54.31 -38.96
CA ASP A 136 -18.96 -54.26 -38.73
C ASP A 136 -18.53 -55.16 -37.56
N PRO A 137 -18.01 -56.36 -37.84
CA PRO A 137 -17.52 -57.28 -36.82
C PRO A 137 -16.33 -56.75 -36.00
N SER A 138 -15.62 -55.72 -36.48
CA SER A 138 -14.48 -55.14 -35.76
C SER A 138 -14.91 -54.33 -34.53
N VAL A 139 -16.15 -53.84 -34.53
CA VAL A 139 -16.74 -53.12 -33.39
C VAL A 139 -17.24 -54.13 -32.37
N SER A 140 -16.46 -54.32 -31.30
CA SER A 140 -16.80 -55.23 -30.20
C SER A 140 -17.26 -54.52 -28.94
N VAL A 141 -16.82 -53.28 -28.70
CA VAL A 141 -17.15 -52.47 -27.53
C VAL A 141 -17.25 -51.01 -27.93
N LYS A 142 -18.25 -50.30 -27.38
CA LYS A 142 -18.41 -48.86 -27.52
C LYS A 142 -18.76 -48.26 -26.16
N SER A 143 -18.05 -47.21 -25.77
CA SER A 143 -18.32 -46.48 -24.53
C SER A 143 -18.63 -45.01 -24.81
N SER A 144 -19.48 -44.41 -23.99
CA SER A 144 -19.83 -43.00 -24.09
C SER A 144 -20.37 -42.48 -22.77
N ILE A 145 -20.28 -41.17 -22.55
CA ILE A 145 -21.01 -40.50 -21.46
C ILE A 145 -22.36 -40.08 -22.02
N ARG A 146 -23.44 -40.47 -21.36
CA ARG A 146 -24.81 -40.14 -21.75
C ARG A 146 -25.56 -39.54 -20.59
N GLU A 147 -26.37 -38.54 -20.88
CA GLU A 147 -27.34 -38.01 -19.92
C GLU A 147 -28.66 -38.76 -20.07
N ILE A 148 -29.17 -39.32 -18.99
CA ILE A 148 -30.43 -40.07 -18.92
C ILE A 148 -31.20 -39.52 -17.73
N ASP A 149 -32.40 -38.99 -17.96
CA ASP A 149 -33.24 -38.35 -16.94
C ASP A 149 -32.51 -37.26 -16.13
N GLY A 150 -31.68 -36.45 -16.80
CA GLY A 150 -30.89 -35.39 -16.18
C GLY A 150 -29.68 -35.87 -15.35
N LYS A 151 -29.35 -37.17 -15.40
CA LYS A 151 -28.22 -37.76 -14.68
C LYS A 151 -27.15 -38.26 -15.66
N PRO A 152 -25.87 -38.00 -15.39
CA PRO A 152 -24.78 -38.51 -16.22
C PRO A 152 -24.51 -39.98 -15.92
N PHE A 153 -24.44 -40.79 -16.97
CA PHE A 153 -24.06 -42.20 -16.93
C PHE A 153 -22.86 -42.46 -17.84
N PHE A 154 -21.92 -43.27 -17.37
CA PHE A 154 -20.95 -43.91 -18.23
C PHE A 154 -21.59 -45.18 -18.81
N VAL A 155 -21.83 -45.17 -20.11
CA VAL A 155 -22.52 -46.25 -20.82
C VAL A 155 -21.50 -47.04 -21.62
N VAL A 156 -21.46 -48.35 -21.40
CA VAL A 156 -20.67 -49.29 -22.21
C VAL A 156 -21.62 -50.28 -22.85
N MET A 157 -21.48 -50.46 -24.16
CA MET A 157 -22.17 -51.48 -24.93
C MET A 157 -21.13 -52.43 -25.51
N ARG A 158 -21.37 -53.72 -25.38
CA ARG A 158 -20.47 -54.77 -25.82
C ARG A 158 -21.21 -55.79 -26.67
N ARG A 159 -20.58 -56.25 -27.75
CA ARG A 159 -21.05 -57.36 -28.57
C ARG A 159 -21.25 -58.60 -27.70
N GLY A 160 -22.44 -59.19 -27.76
CA GLY A 160 -22.75 -60.44 -27.07
C GLY A 160 -22.32 -61.68 -27.87
N GLU A 161 -22.68 -62.85 -27.36
CA GLU A 161 -22.47 -64.11 -28.07
C GLU A 161 -23.37 -64.17 -29.32
N SER A 162 -22.84 -64.77 -30.39
CA SER A 162 -23.61 -65.09 -31.61
C SER A 162 -24.34 -66.41 -31.41
N MET A 163 -25.41 -66.64 -32.17
CA MET A 163 -26.17 -67.87 -32.09
C MET A 163 -25.32 -69.08 -32.44
N GLU A 164 -25.41 -70.13 -31.62
CA GLU A 164 -24.80 -71.43 -31.91
C GLU A 164 -25.89 -72.44 -32.28
N LYS A 165 -25.51 -73.56 -32.89
CA LYS A 165 -26.42 -74.69 -33.19
C LYS A 165 -27.27 -75.13 -31.99
N SER A 166 -26.71 -75.10 -30.79
CA SER A 166 -27.43 -75.46 -29.56
C SER A 166 -28.57 -74.48 -29.24
N CYS A 167 -28.45 -73.20 -29.62
CA CYS A 167 -29.47 -72.17 -29.43
C CYS A 167 -30.69 -72.40 -30.34
N LEU A 168 -30.49 -73.01 -31.51
CA LEU A 168 -31.55 -73.25 -32.48
C LEU A 168 -32.60 -74.26 -31.99
N ARG A 169 -32.31 -75.04 -30.94
CA ARG A 169 -33.32 -75.84 -30.22
C ARG A 169 -34.50 -75.00 -29.73
N CYS A 170 -34.25 -73.75 -29.33
CA CYS A 170 -35.28 -72.85 -28.81
C CYS A 170 -35.58 -71.66 -29.74
N HIS A 171 -34.66 -71.33 -30.65
CA HIS A 171 -34.71 -70.10 -31.46
C HIS A 171 -34.94 -70.31 -32.96
N SER A 172 -35.09 -71.56 -33.43
CA SER A 172 -35.39 -71.87 -34.83
C SER A 172 -36.85 -71.52 -35.17
N THR A 173 -37.79 -72.46 -35.13
CA THR A 173 -39.20 -72.21 -35.41
C THR A 173 -40.05 -72.45 -34.15
N PRO A 174 -41.25 -71.83 -34.04
CA PRO A 174 -42.14 -72.10 -32.92
C PRO A 174 -42.54 -73.58 -32.79
N ALA A 175 -42.67 -74.28 -33.92
CA ALA A 175 -43.04 -75.71 -33.93
C ALA A 175 -41.91 -76.64 -33.49
N ALA A 176 -40.65 -76.23 -33.66
CA ALA A 176 -39.48 -77.02 -33.26
C ALA A 176 -39.00 -76.73 -31.83
N ALA A 177 -39.55 -75.71 -31.19
CA ALA A 177 -39.15 -75.30 -29.86
C ALA A 177 -40.03 -75.95 -28.77
N PRO A 178 -39.55 -76.08 -27.52
CA PRO A 178 -40.33 -76.67 -26.44
C PRO A 178 -41.69 -75.99 -26.26
N ALA A 179 -42.77 -76.79 -26.21
CA ALA A 179 -44.13 -76.25 -26.16
C ALA A 179 -44.38 -75.38 -24.91
N ASP A 180 -43.81 -75.74 -23.76
CA ASP A 180 -43.92 -74.94 -22.52
C ASP A 180 -43.31 -73.55 -22.69
N MET A 181 -42.24 -73.44 -23.48
CA MET A 181 -41.60 -72.16 -23.79
C MET A 181 -42.51 -71.31 -24.66
N VAL A 182 -43.08 -71.89 -25.72
CA VAL A 182 -44.03 -71.18 -26.60
C VAL A 182 -45.28 -70.76 -25.83
N ALA A 183 -45.78 -71.60 -24.91
CA ALA A 183 -46.88 -71.26 -24.04
C ALA A 183 -46.55 -70.07 -23.10
N SER A 184 -45.31 -70.00 -22.61
CA SER A 184 -44.86 -68.96 -21.67
C SER A 184 -44.55 -67.62 -22.35
N TYR A 185 -43.96 -67.64 -23.56
CA TYR A 185 -43.44 -66.44 -24.23
C TYR A 185 -44.13 -66.09 -25.55
N GLY A 186 -45.00 -66.95 -26.06
CA GLY A 186 -45.66 -66.81 -27.36
C GLY A 186 -44.77 -67.23 -28.54
N PRO A 187 -45.35 -67.40 -29.74
CA PRO A 187 -44.66 -67.88 -30.94
C PRO A 187 -44.02 -66.76 -31.79
N GLU A 188 -44.15 -65.49 -31.41
CA GLU A 188 -43.77 -64.35 -32.26
C GLU A 188 -42.31 -63.91 -32.08
N ARG A 189 -41.82 -63.93 -30.83
CA ARG A 189 -40.56 -63.30 -30.46
C ARG A 189 -39.38 -64.27 -30.50
N SER A 190 -38.25 -63.78 -31.03
CA SER A 190 -36.95 -64.47 -31.00
C SER A 190 -36.90 -65.84 -31.71
N PHE A 191 -37.75 -66.02 -32.72
CA PHE A 191 -37.68 -67.15 -33.66
C PHE A 191 -37.07 -66.71 -34.99
N SER A 192 -36.93 -67.66 -35.91
CA SER A 192 -36.30 -67.53 -37.23
C SER A 192 -34.85 -67.07 -37.14
N ARG A 193 -34.12 -67.62 -36.16
CA ARG A 193 -32.70 -67.33 -35.96
C ARG A 193 -31.80 -68.31 -36.70
N GLU A 194 -30.62 -67.84 -37.10
CA GLU A 194 -29.65 -68.63 -37.86
C GLU A 194 -28.36 -68.91 -37.05
N ASP A 195 -27.67 -70.00 -37.38
CA ASP A 195 -26.36 -70.33 -36.81
C ASP A 195 -25.34 -69.24 -37.18
N GLY A 196 -24.65 -68.68 -36.18
CA GLY A 196 -23.73 -67.56 -36.34
C GLY A 196 -24.37 -66.17 -36.33
N GLU A 197 -25.71 -66.06 -36.26
CA GLU A 197 -26.40 -64.76 -36.23
C GLU A 197 -26.06 -63.98 -34.95
N LEU A 198 -25.66 -62.72 -35.07
CA LEU A 198 -25.47 -61.84 -33.92
C LEU A 198 -26.81 -61.24 -33.49
N VAL A 199 -27.33 -61.72 -32.37
CA VAL A 199 -28.64 -61.29 -31.86
C VAL A 199 -28.58 -60.49 -30.57
N SER A 200 -27.43 -60.50 -29.89
CA SER A 200 -27.30 -59.99 -28.52
C SER A 200 -26.17 -58.97 -28.37
N ALA A 201 -26.41 -58.01 -27.49
CA ALA A 201 -25.43 -57.07 -26.99
C ALA A 201 -25.67 -56.86 -25.49
N ILE A 202 -24.64 -56.46 -24.76
CA ILE A 202 -24.74 -56.19 -23.33
C ILE A 202 -24.61 -54.67 -23.14
N SER A 203 -25.57 -54.07 -22.47
CA SER A 203 -25.58 -52.65 -22.11
C SER A 203 -25.40 -52.51 -20.61
N ILE A 204 -24.36 -51.78 -20.20
CA ILE A 204 -24.12 -51.39 -18.80
C ILE A 204 -24.08 -49.88 -18.69
N ARG A 205 -24.71 -49.33 -17.63
CA ARG A 205 -24.74 -47.89 -17.37
C ARG A 205 -24.34 -47.68 -15.92
N ILE A 206 -23.17 -47.08 -15.71
CA ILE A 206 -22.65 -46.74 -14.38
C ILE A 206 -23.02 -45.28 -14.08
N PRO A 207 -23.76 -44.98 -13.00
CA PRO A 207 -24.08 -43.61 -12.65
C PRO A 207 -22.82 -42.84 -12.26
N LEU A 208 -22.63 -41.66 -12.85
CA LEU A 208 -21.52 -40.75 -12.53
C LEU A 208 -21.93 -39.64 -11.56
N GLN A 209 -23.23 -39.52 -11.26
CA GLN A 209 -23.79 -38.42 -10.46
C GLN A 209 -23.11 -38.27 -9.10
N GLU A 210 -22.96 -39.36 -8.35
CA GLU A 210 -22.34 -39.32 -7.02
C GLU A 210 -20.86 -38.94 -7.10
N ALA A 211 -20.12 -39.53 -8.05
CA ALA A 211 -18.71 -39.24 -8.25
C ALA A 211 -18.50 -37.76 -8.65
N TYR A 212 -19.33 -37.23 -9.55
CA TYR A 212 -19.27 -35.83 -9.97
C TYR A 212 -19.72 -34.86 -8.86
N ALA A 213 -20.73 -35.23 -8.09
CA ALA A 213 -21.15 -34.45 -6.91
C ALA A 213 -20.03 -34.39 -5.86
N ASN A 214 -19.33 -35.51 -5.63
CA ASN A 214 -18.18 -35.56 -4.73
C ASN A 214 -17.02 -34.69 -5.24
N ALA A 215 -16.73 -34.72 -6.55
CA ALA A 215 -15.74 -33.83 -7.16
C ALA A 215 -16.10 -32.35 -6.97
N ASN A 216 -17.37 -31.98 -7.18
CA ASN A 216 -17.85 -30.61 -6.96
C ASN A 216 -17.77 -30.20 -5.48
N LYS A 217 -18.12 -31.10 -4.55
CA LYS A 217 -18.02 -30.86 -3.10
C LYS A 217 -16.57 -30.64 -2.66
N LEU A 218 -15.63 -31.41 -3.22
CA LEU A 218 -14.20 -31.21 -2.98
C LEU A 218 -13.72 -29.85 -3.52
N SER A 219 -14.13 -29.48 -4.74
CA SER A 219 -13.84 -28.16 -5.32
C SER A 219 -14.38 -27.02 -4.45
N LEU A 220 -15.59 -27.16 -3.89
CA LEU A 220 -16.16 -26.17 -2.98
C LEU A 220 -15.33 -26.04 -1.69
N LYS A 221 -14.98 -27.18 -1.07
CA LYS A 221 -14.12 -27.18 0.14
C LYS A 221 -12.77 -26.52 -0.13
N LEU A 222 -12.15 -26.82 -1.27
CA LEU A 222 -10.88 -26.21 -1.68
C LEU A 222 -11.02 -24.71 -1.92
N SER A 223 -12.13 -24.28 -2.55
CA SER A 223 -12.42 -22.86 -2.77
C SER A 223 -12.54 -22.10 -1.44
N LEU A 224 -13.27 -22.66 -0.47
CA LEU A 224 -13.41 -22.08 0.87
C LEU A 224 -12.07 -22.00 1.60
N LEU A 225 -11.25 -23.06 1.51
CA LEU A 225 -9.91 -23.08 2.10
C LEU A 225 -9.00 -22.00 1.49
N LEU A 226 -8.97 -21.88 0.16
CA LEU A 226 -8.16 -20.87 -0.53
C LEU A 226 -8.63 -19.45 -0.22
N LEU A 227 -9.94 -19.22 -0.11
CA LEU A 227 -10.48 -17.94 0.34
C LEU A 227 -10.09 -17.62 1.79
N ALA A 228 -10.08 -18.61 2.67
CA ALA A 228 -9.62 -18.43 4.05
C ALA A 228 -8.12 -18.08 4.09
N ILE A 229 -7.29 -18.78 3.30
CA ILE A 229 -5.85 -18.49 3.18
C ILE A 229 -5.63 -17.06 2.67
N LEU A 230 -6.35 -16.66 1.62
CA LEU A 230 -6.30 -15.30 1.07
C LEU A 230 -6.70 -14.25 2.11
N GLY A 231 -7.76 -14.50 2.88
CA GLY A 231 -8.22 -13.61 3.93
C GLY A 231 -7.15 -13.44 5.03
N VAL A 232 -6.56 -14.54 5.48
CA VAL A 232 -5.51 -14.54 6.51
C VAL A 232 -4.25 -13.86 6.01
N SER A 233 -3.78 -14.17 4.80
CA SER A 233 -2.59 -13.53 4.21
C SER A 233 -2.81 -12.02 4.01
N SER A 234 -3.97 -11.63 3.48
CA SER A 234 -4.32 -10.21 3.29
C SER A 234 -4.41 -9.47 4.63
N ALA A 235 -4.96 -10.09 5.67
CA ALA A 235 -5.00 -9.51 7.01
C ALA A 235 -3.58 -9.36 7.60
N ALA A 236 -2.74 -10.37 7.43
CA ALA A 236 -1.35 -10.33 7.87
C ALA A 236 -0.56 -9.21 7.16
N GLU A 237 -0.69 -9.09 5.84
CA GLU A 237 -0.09 -8.01 5.05
C GLU A 237 -0.60 -6.63 5.49
N PHE A 238 -1.91 -6.49 5.70
CA PHE A 238 -2.51 -5.25 6.17
C PHE A 238 -1.97 -4.83 7.54
N LEU A 239 -1.90 -5.77 8.49
CA LEU A 239 -1.36 -5.54 9.82
C LEU A 239 0.13 -5.21 9.79
N ALA A 240 0.92 -5.96 9.00
CA ALA A 240 2.34 -5.71 8.83
C ALA A 240 2.60 -4.32 8.22
N MET A 241 1.87 -3.94 7.17
CA MET A 241 1.99 -2.62 6.55
C MET A 241 1.61 -1.50 7.52
N HIS A 242 0.53 -1.65 8.30
CA HIS A 242 0.15 -0.64 9.30
C HIS A 242 1.21 -0.51 10.39
N ARG A 243 1.67 -1.64 10.93
CA ARG A 243 2.62 -1.65 12.04
C ARG A 243 4.03 -1.22 11.63
N MET A 244 4.51 -1.62 10.46
CA MET A 244 5.91 -1.41 10.05
C MET A 244 6.11 -0.12 9.24
N LEU A 245 5.08 0.38 8.56
CA LEU A 245 5.20 1.53 7.64
C LEU A 245 4.30 2.70 8.04
N LEU A 246 2.99 2.49 8.17
CA LEU A 246 2.05 3.61 8.35
C LEU A 246 2.08 4.22 9.75
N ASN A 247 2.11 3.41 10.80
CA ASN A 247 2.16 3.90 12.18
C ASN A 247 3.46 4.68 12.46
N PRO A 248 4.66 4.18 12.08
CA PRO A 248 5.92 4.94 12.25
C PRO A 248 5.93 6.29 11.51
N LEU A 249 5.41 6.33 10.27
CA LEU A 249 5.31 7.58 9.53
C LEU A 249 4.33 8.57 10.17
N THR A 250 3.27 8.06 10.79
CA THR A 250 2.29 8.91 11.50
C THR A 250 2.90 9.48 12.78
N ASP A 251 3.66 8.69 13.54
CA ASP A 251 4.37 9.20 14.73
C ASP A 251 5.43 10.27 14.35
N LEU A 252 6.20 10.04 13.28
CA LEU A 252 7.16 11.03 12.76
C LEU A 252 6.47 12.34 12.37
N ARG A 253 5.31 12.26 11.69
CA ARG A 253 4.48 13.41 11.34
C ARG A 253 4.03 14.15 12.60
N ASP A 254 3.43 13.43 13.55
CA ASP A 254 2.83 14.03 14.75
C ASP A 254 3.90 14.69 15.64
N ARG A 255 5.11 14.15 15.71
CA ARG A 255 6.24 14.78 16.41
C ARG A 255 6.77 16.02 15.70
N THR A 256 6.81 15.99 14.37
CA THR A 256 7.17 17.17 13.58
C THR A 256 6.15 18.28 13.83
N ASP A 257 4.86 17.97 13.79
CA ASP A 257 3.78 18.90 14.13
C ASP A 257 3.86 19.39 15.58
N ALA A 258 4.27 18.53 16.52
CA ALA A 258 4.47 18.92 17.92
C ALA A 258 5.60 19.93 18.09
N ILE A 259 6.73 19.78 17.39
CA ILE A 259 7.84 20.75 17.42
C ILE A 259 7.39 22.11 16.85
N LEU A 260 6.55 22.11 15.81
CA LEU A 260 6.00 23.35 15.23
C LEU A 260 5.05 24.09 16.18
N ARG A 261 4.35 23.37 17.06
CA ARG A 261 3.40 23.96 18.03
C ARG A 261 4.06 24.34 19.35
N ASP A 262 5.03 23.55 19.79
CA ASP A 262 5.75 23.72 21.05
C ASP A 262 7.24 23.56 20.81
N GLU A 263 7.91 24.70 20.73
CA GLU A 263 9.34 24.78 20.42
C GLU A 263 10.22 24.15 21.53
N SER A 264 9.68 23.92 22.73
CA SER A 264 10.38 23.20 23.80
C SER A 264 10.63 21.73 23.45
N LYS A 265 9.88 21.18 22.49
CA LYS A 265 10.05 19.81 21.99
C LYS A 265 11.22 19.65 21.02
N LEU A 266 11.77 20.75 20.50
CA LEU A 266 12.93 20.71 19.61
C LEU A 266 14.14 20.09 20.31
N GLY A 267 14.78 19.11 19.67
CA GLY A 267 15.93 18.38 20.22
C GLY A 267 15.58 17.08 20.96
N GLN A 268 14.30 16.71 21.08
CA GLN A 268 13.90 15.43 21.67
C GLN A 268 14.03 14.29 20.66
N ASP A 269 14.68 13.20 21.08
CA ASP A 269 14.86 12.03 20.24
C ASP A 269 13.54 11.25 20.09
N ILE A 270 13.29 10.81 18.86
CA ILE A 270 12.24 9.87 18.52
C ILE A 270 12.76 8.45 18.80
N PRO A 271 12.05 7.63 19.59
CA PRO A 271 12.42 6.23 19.81
C PRO A 271 12.35 5.46 18.49
N GLU A 272 13.06 4.35 18.38
CA GLU A 272 13.10 3.58 17.14
C GLU A 272 11.69 3.07 16.75
N LEU A 273 11.09 3.70 15.73
CA LEU A 273 9.67 3.54 15.41
C LEU A 273 9.39 2.29 14.55
N SER A 274 10.36 1.80 13.79
CA SER A 274 10.18 0.70 12.83
C SER A 274 11.36 -0.25 12.80
N ARG A 275 11.07 -1.51 12.42
CA ARG A 275 12.08 -2.51 12.06
C ARG A 275 12.58 -2.37 10.62
N ALA A 276 11.89 -1.58 9.78
CA ALA A 276 12.34 -1.30 8.42
C ALA A 276 13.59 -0.41 8.49
N GLU A 277 14.67 -0.84 7.85
CA GLU A 277 15.99 -0.22 7.93
C GLU A 277 15.98 1.21 7.41
N GLU A 278 15.24 1.47 6.33
CA GLU A 278 15.11 2.82 5.74
C GLU A 278 14.39 3.79 6.68
N LEU A 279 13.37 3.31 7.42
CA LEU A 279 12.66 4.15 8.40
C LEU A 279 13.49 4.35 9.67
N LYS A 280 14.32 3.38 10.04
CA LYS A 280 15.30 3.53 11.12
C LYS A 280 16.32 4.61 10.76
N GLU A 281 16.90 4.55 9.56
CA GLU A 281 17.86 5.56 9.07
C GLU A 281 17.23 6.95 9.02
N LEU A 282 15.98 7.06 8.54
CA LEU A 282 15.23 8.32 8.55
C LEU A 282 15.03 8.86 9.96
N THR A 283 14.68 8.01 10.93
CA THR A 283 14.49 8.40 12.34
C THR A 283 15.80 8.91 12.94
N VAL A 284 16.92 8.23 12.69
CA VAL A 284 18.26 8.66 13.14
C VAL A 284 18.62 10.02 12.52
N THR A 285 18.37 10.19 11.23
CA THR A 285 18.68 11.43 10.50
C THR A 285 17.84 12.59 11.02
N PHE A 286 16.54 12.37 11.26
CA PHE A 286 15.65 13.35 11.86
C PHE A 286 16.10 13.76 13.27
N ASN A 287 16.46 12.80 14.13
CA ASN A 287 16.94 13.08 15.48
C ASN A 287 18.22 13.93 15.45
N ASN A 288 19.16 13.62 14.55
CA ASN A 288 20.38 14.42 14.36
C ASN A 288 20.07 15.86 13.94
N LEU A 289 19.16 16.05 12.98
CA LEU A 289 18.71 17.37 12.56
C LEU A 289 18.06 18.15 13.72
N SER A 290 17.15 17.52 14.46
CA SER A 290 16.44 18.17 15.57
C SER A 290 17.40 18.63 16.68
N ARG A 291 18.39 17.78 17.02
CA ARG A 291 19.45 18.13 17.99
C ARG A 291 20.36 19.24 17.48
N HIS A 292 20.73 19.22 16.20
CA HIS A 292 21.57 20.27 15.61
C HIS A 292 20.85 21.62 15.64
N LEU A 293 19.58 21.68 15.21
CA LEU A 293 18.78 22.91 15.25
C LEU A 293 18.60 23.44 16.67
N ARG A 294 18.41 22.55 17.66
CA ARG A 294 18.31 22.97 19.05
C ARG A 294 19.58 23.66 19.54
N ARG A 295 20.75 23.09 19.22
CA ARG A 295 22.06 23.66 19.60
C ARG A 295 22.33 25.00 18.93
N GLU A 296 22.06 25.11 17.62
CA GLU A 296 22.22 26.37 16.88
C GLU A 296 21.33 27.47 17.47
N LYS A 297 20.06 27.15 17.77
CA LYS A 297 19.15 28.07 18.42
C LYS A 297 19.66 28.50 19.80
N ASP A 298 19.99 27.54 20.67
CA ASP A 298 20.45 27.84 22.03
C ASP A 298 21.74 28.69 21.98
N GLY A 299 22.64 28.43 21.03
CA GLY A 299 23.83 29.25 20.78
C GLY A 299 23.52 30.67 20.31
N LEU A 300 22.56 30.85 19.39
CA LEU A 300 22.10 32.17 18.96
C LEU A 300 21.46 32.95 20.10
N VAL A 301 20.65 32.30 20.95
CA VAL A 301 20.05 32.94 22.12
C VAL A 301 21.12 33.44 23.08
N GLU A 302 22.17 32.65 23.34
CA GLU A 302 23.26 33.08 24.21
C GLU A 302 24.07 34.24 23.58
N GLN A 303 24.36 34.18 22.27
CA GLN A 303 25.02 35.28 21.57
C GLN A 303 24.20 36.57 21.63
N VAL A 304 22.89 36.50 21.43
CA VAL A 304 21.99 37.66 21.54
C VAL A 304 22.04 38.22 22.95
N LYS A 305 22.05 37.37 23.98
CA LYS A 305 22.11 37.78 25.38
C LYS A 305 23.44 38.45 25.73
N GLU A 306 24.57 37.89 25.30
CA GLU A 306 25.90 38.49 25.46
C GLU A 306 25.96 39.86 24.77
N ARG A 307 25.54 39.94 23.50
CA ARG A 307 25.52 41.20 22.75
C ARG A 307 24.59 42.24 23.34
N THR A 308 23.44 41.83 23.88
CA THR A 308 22.51 42.74 24.55
C THR A 308 23.12 43.30 25.83
N ALA A 309 23.83 42.47 26.62
CA ALA A 309 24.53 42.92 27.82
C ALA A 309 25.72 43.85 27.50
N GLU A 310 26.51 43.53 26.46
CA GLU A 310 27.57 44.41 25.95
C GLU A 310 27.00 45.78 25.53
N LEU A 311 25.89 45.76 24.78
CA LEU A 311 25.23 46.97 24.29
C LEU A 311 24.66 47.81 25.44
N GLU A 312 24.06 47.19 26.46
CA GLU A 312 23.59 47.88 27.66
C GLU A 312 24.74 48.54 28.43
N SER A 313 25.89 47.86 28.55
CA SER A 313 27.09 48.43 29.18
C SER A 313 27.64 49.62 28.38
N ALA A 314 27.74 49.48 27.06
CA ALA A 314 28.18 50.55 26.18
C ALA A 314 27.22 51.76 26.21
N ASN A 315 25.91 51.53 26.22
CA ASN A 315 24.92 52.60 26.35
C ASN A 315 25.07 53.35 27.67
N LYS A 316 25.25 52.67 28.80
CA LYS A 316 25.49 53.33 30.10
C LYS A 316 26.78 54.17 30.10
N ALA A 317 27.87 53.64 29.54
CA ALA A 317 29.12 54.38 29.43
C ALA A 317 28.96 55.62 28.53
N LEU A 318 28.19 55.52 27.45
CA LEU A 318 27.90 56.65 26.56
C LEU A 318 27.02 57.70 27.25
N GLU A 319 26.01 57.30 28.02
CA GLU A 319 25.19 58.21 28.83
C GLU A 319 26.03 58.96 29.88
N GLU A 320 27.06 58.32 30.43
CA GLU A 320 28.00 58.97 31.34
C GLU A 320 28.94 59.93 30.60
N ASP A 321 29.51 59.53 29.46
CA ASP A 321 30.33 60.41 28.62
C ASP A 321 29.55 61.65 28.15
N VAL A 322 28.28 61.49 27.75
CA VAL A 322 27.39 62.61 27.38
C VAL A 322 27.19 63.55 28.57
N ARG A 323 26.87 63.04 29.77
CA ARG A 323 26.73 63.87 30.97
C ARG A 323 28.01 64.63 31.31
N VAL A 324 29.15 63.97 31.22
CA VAL A 324 30.47 64.60 31.44
C VAL A 324 30.72 65.70 30.42
N ARG A 325 30.45 65.46 29.13
CA ARG A 325 30.59 66.47 28.07
C ARG A 325 29.67 67.67 28.29
N GLU A 326 28.42 67.45 28.68
CA GLU A 326 27.48 68.53 29.00
C GLU A 326 27.99 69.39 30.16
N GLN A 327 28.52 68.77 31.21
CA GLN A 327 29.08 69.49 32.35
C GLN A 327 30.34 70.29 31.99
N ILE A 328 31.22 69.72 31.17
CA ILE A 328 32.39 70.43 30.63
C ILE A 328 31.95 71.60 29.75
N GLN A 329 30.92 71.45 28.91
CA GLN A 329 30.39 72.52 28.08
C GLN A 329 29.84 73.68 28.93
N LEU A 330 29.11 73.37 30.01
CA LEU A 330 28.61 74.37 30.94
C LEU A 330 29.76 75.12 31.65
N GLU A 331 30.78 74.39 32.12
CA GLU A 331 31.94 75.01 32.78
C GLU A 331 32.76 75.87 31.80
N LEU A 332 32.95 75.40 30.57
CA LEU A 332 33.62 76.16 29.52
C LEU A 332 32.85 77.45 29.19
N ALA A 333 31.52 77.37 29.06
CA ALA A 333 30.67 78.54 28.84
C ALA A 333 30.81 79.57 29.97
N ALA A 334 30.85 79.12 31.23
CA ALA A 334 31.07 79.99 32.39
C ALA A 334 32.47 80.66 32.36
N LYS A 335 33.53 79.91 32.03
CA LYS A 335 34.89 80.47 31.90
C LYS A 335 35.02 81.46 30.75
N VAL A 336 34.37 81.20 29.61
CA VAL A 336 34.32 82.14 28.48
C VAL A 336 33.68 83.46 28.90
N ALA A 337 32.56 83.43 29.63
CA ALA A 337 31.91 84.63 30.16
C ALA A 337 32.84 85.41 31.12
N GLN A 338 33.54 84.70 32.01
CA GLN A 338 34.47 85.31 32.98
C GLN A 338 35.70 85.95 32.30
N LEU A 339 36.26 85.31 31.26
CA LEU A 339 37.35 85.88 30.47
C LEU A 339 36.91 87.13 29.70
N GLN A 340 35.69 87.13 29.13
CA GLN A 340 35.12 88.31 28.48
C GLN A 340 35.00 89.50 29.46
N GLU A 341 34.60 89.24 30.71
CA GLU A 341 34.50 90.27 31.75
C GLU A 341 35.89 90.79 32.20
N ALA A 342 36.88 89.91 32.36
CA ALA A 342 38.24 90.31 32.70
C ALA A 342 38.91 91.15 31.60
N LEU A 343 38.65 90.81 30.33
CA LEU A 343 39.19 91.53 29.17
C LEU A 343 38.55 92.93 29.02
N ALA A 344 37.31 93.11 29.47
CA ALA A 344 36.66 94.42 29.54
C ALA A 344 37.33 95.37 30.56
N LYS A 345 37.90 94.84 31.65
CA LYS A 345 38.60 95.63 32.69
C LYS A 345 40.00 96.11 32.31
N VAL A 346 40.64 95.51 31.30
CA VAL A 346 42.04 95.82 30.93
C VAL A 346 42.14 96.92 29.86
N ARG A 347 41.06 97.24 29.13
CA ARG A 347 41.08 98.27 28.06
C ARG A 347 41.19 99.72 28.55
N THR A 348 41.21 100.00 29.85
CA THR A 348 41.11 101.37 30.38
C THR A 348 42.43 102.11 30.64
N LEU A 349 43.62 101.52 30.45
CA LEU A 349 44.87 102.14 30.95
C LEU A 349 46.13 102.03 30.07
N GLU A 350 46.04 102.01 28.73
CA GLU A 350 47.25 102.11 27.89
C GLU A 350 47.07 102.99 26.64
N GLY A 351 47.75 104.14 26.63
CA GLY A 351 47.87 105.03 25.47
C GLY A 351 48.86 106.18 25.70
N ILE A 352 49.85 106.34 24.82
CA ILE A 352 50.83 107.44 24.84
C ILE A 352 50.11 108.78 24.64
N LEU A 353 50.24 109.71 25.58
CA LEU A 353 49.62 111.04 25.50
C LEU A 353 50.49 112.02 24.69
N PRO A 354 50.00 112.55 23.55
CA PRO A 354 50.75 113.51 22.74
C PRO A 354 50.75 114.91 23.38
N ILE A 355 51.88 115.30 23.98
CA ILE A 355 52.08 116.65 24.57
C ILE A 355 52.76 117.62 23.60
N CYS A 356 52.31 118.88 23.57
CA CYS A 356 52.95 119.95 22.82
C CYS A 356 54.32 120.26 23.45
N SER A 357 55.38 120.20 22.67
CA SER A 357 56.75 120.42 23.15
C SER A 357 56.98 121.82 23.73
N TYR A 358 56.24 122.83 23.23
CA TYR A 358 56.41 124.23 23.62
C TYR A 358 55.55 124.64 24.83
N CYS A 359 54.23 124.46 24.77
CA CYS A 359 53.31 124.93 25.82
C CYS A 359 52.82 123.83 26.76
N LYS A 360 53.28 122.58 26.59
CA LYS A 360 52.98 121.40 27.41
C LYS A 360 51.50 120.98 27.49
N LYS A 361 50.63 121.54 26.64
CA LYS A 361 49.23 121.10 26.47
C LYS A 361 49.15 119.68 25.89
N ILE A 362 48.13 118.89 26.24
CA ILE A 362 47.84 117.58 25.65
C ILE A 362 46.85 117.74 24.49
N ARG A 363 47.08 117.05 23.38
CA ARG A 363 46.14 116.96 22.25
C ARG A 363 45.08 115.89 22.52
N THR A 364 43.82 116.29 22.53
CA THR A 364 42.66 115.40 22.76
C THR A 364 42.16 114.76 21.47
N ASP A 365 42.02 115.57 20.42
CA ASP A 365 41.60 115.21 19.07
C ASP A 365 42.27 116.17 18.06
N GLU A 366 42.16 115.93 16.74
CA GLU A 366 43.14 116.42 15.75
C GLU A 366 43.37 117.95 15.71
N GLU A 367 42.46 118.77 16.23
CA GLU A 367 42.59 120.23 16.21
C GLU A 367 42.43 120.92 17.58
N SER A 368 42.24 120.19 18.69
CA SER A 368 42.08 120.80 20.02
C SER A 368 43.20 120.45 21.01
N TRP A 369 43.61 121.45 21.81
CA TRP A 369 44.69 121.35 22.79
C TRP A 369 44.23 121.83 24.16
N GLN A 370 44.32 120.97 25.17
CA GLN A 370 43.96 121.29 26.54
C GLN A 370 45.16 121.36 27.49
N GLN A 371 45.05 122.13 28.57
CA GLN A 371 46.10 122.19 29.60
C GLN A 371 46.30 120.81 30.24
N LEU A 372 47.57 120.49 30.53
CA LEU A 372 48.01 119.19 31.06
C LEU A 372 47.26 118.82 32.33
N GLU A 373 47.14 119.78 33.24
CA GLU A 373 46.50 119.61 34.55
C GLU A 373 45.03 119.25 34.39
N HIS A 374 44.33 119.91 33.46
CA HIS A 374 42.92 119.65 33.18
C HIS A 374 42.71 118.24 32.60
N TYR A 375 43.54 117.84 31.63
CA TYR A 375 43.47 116.51 31.01
C TYR A 375 43.64 115.40 32.04
N ILE A 376 44.65 115.52 32.90
CA ILE A 376 44.99 114.48 33.89
C ILE A 376 43.92 114.40 34.97
N SER A 377 43.35 115.52 35.42
CA SER A 377 42.27 115.51 36.42
C SER A 377 40.94 114.95 35.90
N GLU A 378 40.65 115.04 34.60
CA GLU A 378 39.45 114.39 34.02
C GLU A 378 39.61 112.88 33.81
N HIS A 379 40.83 112.41 33.54
CA HIS A 379 41.10 111.02 33.13
C HIS A 379 41.83 110.20 34.21
N SER A 380 42.04 110.77 35.41
CA SER A 380 42.62 110.09 36.57
C SER A 380 42.24 110.81 37.87
N ASP A 381 42.42 110.15 39.02
CA ASP A 381 42.08 110.70 40.34
C ASP A 381 43.12 111.73 40.90
N ALA A 382 43.88 112.43 40.05
CA ALA A 382 44.97 113.31 40.49
C ALA A 382 44.55 114.78 40.77
N LEU A 383 45.08 115.37 41.87
CA LEU A 383 44.82 116.75 42.35
C LEU A 383 46.10 117.61 42.32
N PHE A 384 46.01 118.88 41.88
CA PHE A 384 47.16 119.79 41.69
C PHE A 384 47.17 121.01 42.66
N SER A 385 48.36 121.43 43.12
CA SER A 385 48.60 122.65 43.93
C SER A 385 49.66 123.55 43.29
N HIS A 386 49.49 124.87 43.28
CA HIS A 386 50.42 125.81 42.61
C HIS A 386 51.54 126.31 43.55
N GLY A 387 52.80 126.12 43.16
CA GLY A 387 53.99 126.67 43.82
C GLY A 387 54.97 127.26 42.80
N VAL A 388 55.73 128.30 43.18
CA VAL A 388 56.74 128.96 42.32
C VAL A 388 58.11 128.37 42.61
N CYS A 389 58.79 127.86 41.58
CA CYS A 389 60.13 127.30 41.74
C CYS A 389 61.22 128.40 41.82
N PRO A 390 62.38 128.11 42.42
CA PRO A 390 63.44 129.10 42.65
C PRO A 390 63.99 129.77 41.38
N SER A 391 63.93 129.09 40.22
CA SER A 391 64.38 129.65 38.94
C SER A 391 63.42 130.72 38.42
N CYS A 392 62.12 130.46 38.44
CA CYS A 392 61.11 131.45 38.05
C CYS A 392 61.08 132.64 39.01
N PHE A 393 61.32 132.43 40.31
CA PHE A 393 61.45 133.53 41.27
C PHE A 393 62.64 134.46 40.94
N HIS A 394 63.76 133.90 40.49
CA HIS A 394 64.95 134.68 40.12
C HIS A 394 64.77 135.52 38.85
N GLU A 395 64.06 135.03 37.83
CA GLU A 395 63.83 135.78 36.59
C GLU A 395 62.96 137.03 36.80
N VAL A 396 61.94 136.94 37.66
CA VAL A 396 61.08 138.09 37.98
C VAL A 396 61.87 139.18 38.72
N GLN A 397 62.86 138.82 39.54
CA GLN A 397 63.71 139.80 40.25
C GLN A 397 64.66 140.57 39.31
N GLN A 398 65.12 139.98 38.21
CA GLN A 398 66.03 140.64 37.27
C GLN A 398 65.34 141.73 36.42
N GLY A 399 64.02 141.67 36.27
CA GLY A 399 63.23 142.70 35.58
C GLY A 399 63.14 144.05 36.31
N PHE A 400 63.23 144.07 37.65
CA PHE A 400 63.00 145.29 38.45
C PHE A 400 64.19 146.26 38.51
N LYS A 401 65.40 145.90 38.04
CA LYS A 401 66.61 146.77 38.13
C LYS A 401 66.91 147.61 36.86
N LYS A 402 66.10 147.53 35.79
CA LYS A 402 66.29 148.28 34.52
C LYS A 402 65.27 149.41 34.27
N GLY A 403 64.67 150.01 35.32
CA GLY A 403 63.72 151.13 35.20
C GLY A 403 64.06 152.33 36.11
N LYS A 404 65.14 153.07 35.84
CA LYS A 404 65.48 154.35 36.53
C LYS A 404 65.87 155.38 35.45
N GLN A 405 65.31 156.60 35.53
CA GLN A 405 65.55 157.80 34.68
C GLN A 405 64.84 157.85 33.30
N ARG A 406 63.87 158.79 33.20
CA ARG A 406 63.19 159.47 32.06
C ARG A 406 61.70 159.61 32.42
N ASP A 407 61.06 160.77 32.60
CA ASP A 407 61.35 162.13 32.15
C ASP A 407 60.71 163.19 33.07
N THR A 408 61.41 164.32 33.23
CA THR A 408 60.95 165.63 33.70
C THR A 408 61.01 166.60 32.51
N ASN A 409 59.87 167.17 32.10
CA ASN A 409 59.73 168.53 31.56
C ASN A 409 58.24 168.85 31.25
N GLU A 410 57.80 169.97 31.84
CA GLU A 410 56.49 170.66 31.85
C GLU A 410 55.28 169.99 32.52
#